data_AF-A0A2K3CZL8-F1
#
_entry.id   AF-A0A2K3CZL8-F1
#
_cell.length_a   1.000
_cell.length_b   1.000
_cell.length_c   1.000
_cell.angle_alpha   90.00
_cell.angle_beta   90.00
_cell.angle_gamma   90.00
#
_symmetry.space_group_name_H-M   'P 1'
#
loop_
_entity.id
_entity.type
_entity.pdbx_description
1 polymer ?
#
loop_
_entity_poly.entity_id
_entity_poly.type
_entity_poly.pdbx_seq_one_letter_code
_entity_poly.pdbx_strand_id
1 'polypeptide(L)'
;MGRAASSTSSTTTSNSNPASPAAYLEPGPYSCRQLPGQLSFLIGQGSSGPLDCAVRVFVPEDGSGMPRRWPLVVLSAGFLLRSELYDSYARDLAAWGFAVALYDLPEITDDVTMVSAITSILDMATRDPRVSPHVDSGCLLLAGHSRGGKLSALAAAGDPRVRGMALLDPVDVTGMTPMGPNYPSALPAMRVACGPPRRLPALVVGAALNGDVIPADGNYKRFASATPGPCWLVELRGAGHLQFLDMQVGLFSMLSKSGPTPDDLVRRVSKAALVAWARELALPLARGEQVDGQQAMDRLQQTAAAAERLAPLSYSLKGFEPLGAAGSVSGSSAGSSSCCDTDVGSSNSSSSGFGSGAFGSGGFGAGGFGAFGSGAGGSWGSWGAGPASSSGASSPGASSSGASSSAPTSSSSSSTGGARKTWSSSWSGGFKAPEPSSDWSNYTSGSSSASAPPPPPPPPPPPPPPRSGPSTSSTSSGSGSGFAPVTSSYEDLMKMRAKALKALLVERGVDCSDCFEKADLARRIVERCR
;
A
#
# COMPACT_ATOMS: atom_id res chain seq x y z
N MET A 1 34.66 50.78 -39.42
CA MET A 1 34.80 49.43 -38.85
C MET A 1 33.46 49.05 -38.23
N GLY A 2 32.82 47.97 -38.68
CA GLY A 2 31.58 47.48 -38.06
C GLY A 2 31.88 46.49 -36.94
N ARG A 3 31.04 46.47 -35.90
CA ARG A 3 30.94 45.37 -34.94
C ARG A 3 29.58 44.71 -35.12
N ALA A 4 29.57 43.41 -35.44
CA ALA A 4 28.34 42.64 -35.54
C ALA A 4 27.74 42.41 -34.15
N ALA A 5 26.42 42.54 -34.03
CA ALA A 5 25.69 42.06 -32.87
C ALA A 5 25.46 40.54 -33.01
N SER A 6 26.07 39.73 -32.16
CA SER A 6 25.81 38.29 -32.10
C SER A 6 24.56 38.03 -31.26
N SER A 7 23.42 37.79 -31.91
CA SER A 7 22.18 37.41 -31.25
C SER A 7 22.24 35.94 -30.78
N THR A 8 22.83 35.69 -29.61
CA THR A 8 22.76 34.38 -28.96
C THR A 8 21.33 34.11 -28.49
N SER A 9 20.61 33.27 -29.24
CA SER A 9 19.28 32.79 -28.90
C SER A 9 19.32 32.03 -27.56
N SER A 10 18.65 32.57 -26.54
CA SER A 10 18.49 31.90 -25.26
C SER A 10 17.53 30.72 -25.40
N THR A 11 18.07 29.52 -25.59
CA THR A 11 17.29 28.28 -25.60
C THR A 11 16.77 28.00 -24.20
N THR A 12 15.60 28.55 -23.87
CA THR A 12 14.88 28.27 -22.63
C THR A 12 14.44 26.80 -22.63
N THR A 13 15.24 25.92 -22.02
CA THR A 13 14.91 24.52 -21.81
C THR A 13 13.87 24.37 -20.70
N SER A 14 12.64 24.80 -20.99
CA SER A 14 11.44 24.39 -20.27
C SER A 14 11.27 22.87 -20.44
N ASN A 15 11.93 22.10 -19.58
CA ASN A 15 12.01 20.64 -19.69
C ASN A 15 10.72 19.99 -19.15
N SER A 16 9.60 20.39 -19.73
CA SER A 16 8.22 20.05 -19.36
C SER A 16 7.58 19.09 -20.37
N ASN A 17 8.40 18.34 -21.11
CA ASN A 17 7.90 17.21 -21.91
C ASN A 17 7.66 16.06 -20.92
N PRO A 18 6.42 15.54 -20.77
CA PRO A 18 6.17 14.45 -19.84
C PRO A 18 6.96 13.22 -20.28
N ALA A 19 7.68 12.60 -19.34
CA ALA A 19 8.49 11.42 -19.63
C ALA A 19 7.65 10.34 -20.34
N SER A 20 8.27 9.61 -21.26
CA SER A 20 7.63 8.44 -21.87
C SER A 20 7.23 7.45 -20.77
N PRO A 21 6.04 6.83 -20.80
CA PRO A 21 5.64 5.85 -19.80
C PRO A 21 6.61 4.67 -19.64
N ALA A 22 7.38 4.33 -20.68
CA ALA A 22 8.45 3.34 -20.60
C ALA A 22 9.70 3.82 -19.84
N ALA A 23 9.95 5.14 -19.79
CA ALA A 23 11.13 5.72 -19.15
C ALA A 23 11.10 5.56 -17.62
N TYR A 24 9.94 5.35 -16.99
CA TYR A 24 9.83 5.12 -15.55
C TYR A 24 10.50 3.83 -15.05
N LEU A 25 10.93 2.95 -15.97
CA LEU A 25 11.75 1.76 -15.67
C LEU A 25 13.25 2.06 -15.58
N GLU A 26 13.67 3.26 -16.01
CA GLU A 26 15.05 3.74 -16.00
C GLU A 26 15.33 4.63 -14.76
N PRO A 27 16.62 4.92 -14.45
CA PRO A 27 16.98 5.88 -13.41
C PRO A 27 16.35 7.26 -13.67
N GLY A 28 15.89 7.90 -12.59
CA GLY A 28 15.24 9.21 -12.68
C GLY A 28 16.22 10.34 -13.05
N PRO A 29 15.70 11.47 -13.58
CA PRO A 29 16.50 12.57 -14.11
C PRO A 29 17.23 13.42 -13.06
N TYR A 30 17.00 13.18 -11.76
CA TYR A 30 17.62 13.93 -10.67
C TYR A 30 18.59 13.06 -9.86
N SER A 31 19.60 13.68 -9.25
CA SER A 31 20.36 13.03 -8.18
C SER A 31 19.50 12.95 -6.90
N CYS A 32 19.86 12.07 -5.97
CA CYS A 32 19.19 11.95 -4.68
C CYS A 32 20.17 12.24 -3.53
N ARG A 33 19.78 13.12 -2.60
CA ARG A 33 20.49 13.32 -1.33
C ARG A 33 19.57 13.05 -0.14
N GLN A 34 20.09 12.37 0.87
CA GLN A 34 19.47 12.32 2.20
C GLN A 34 19.73 13.64 2.94
N LEU A 35 18.71 14.23 3.56
CA LEU A 35 18.89 15.41 4.41
C LEU A 35 19.78 15.07 5.64
N PRO A 36 20.63 16.02 6.09
CA PRO A 36 21.60 15.75 7.14
C PRO A 36 20.95 15.64 8.53
N GLY A 37 21.35 14.62 9.28
CA GLY A 37 20.80 14.29 10.59
C GLY A 37 19.54 13.42 10.50
N GLN A 38 19.39 12.50 11.45
CA GLN A 38 18.12 11.79 11.65
C GLN A 38 17.21 12.69 12.48
N LEU A 39 15.97 12.86 12.03
CA LEU A 39 14.95 13.64 12.74
C LEU A 39 14.29 12.71 13.76
N SER A 40 14.10 13.16 14.99
CA SER A 40 13.43 12.36 16.03
C SER A 40 12.41 13.22 16.76
N PHE A 41 11.25 12.63 17.08
CA PHE A 41 10.20 13.25 17.86
C PHE A 41 9.31 12.18 18.53
N LEU A 42 8.81 12.53 19.71
CA LEU A 42 8.02 11.66 20.55
C LEU A 42 6.61 11.42 19.98
N ILE A 43 6.23 10.15 19.79
CA ILE A 43 4.86 9.75 19.41
C ILE A 43 3.98 9.48 20.64
N GLY A 44 4.58 9.00 21.74
CA GLY A 44 3.85 8.60 22.94
C GLY A 44 4.75 7.86 23.94
N GLN A 45 4.16 6.95 24.71
CA GLN A 45 4.91 6.01 25.56
C GLN A 45 4.69 4.58 25.03
N GLY A 46 5.79 3.86 24.84
CA GLY A 46 5.81 2.43 24.55
C GLY A 46 6.06 1.60 25.81
N SER A 47 6.22 0.29 25.64
CA SER A 47 6.53 -0.65 26.72
C SER A 47 7.91 -0.41 27.34
N SER A 48 8.84 0.13 26.56
CA SER A 48 10.24 0.40 26.94
C SER A 48 10.49 1.84 27.41
N GLY A 49 9.46 2.70 27.46
CA GLY A 49 9.58 4.13 27.77
C GLY A 49 9.18 5.03 26.58
N PRO A 50 9.79 6.22 26.41
CA PRO A 50 9.47 7.15 25.33
C PRO A 50 9.52 6.54 23.93
N LEU A 51 8.43 6.67 23.17
CA LEU A 51 8.31 6.13 21.82
C LEU A 51 8.69 7.19 20.78
N ASP A 52 9.99 7.35 20.58
CA ASP A 52 10.54 8.29 19.58
C ASP A 52 10.46 7.73 18.16
N CYS A 53 9.86 8.47 17.23
CA CYS A 53 9.84 8.11 15.81
C CYS A 53 11.05 8.74 15.10
N ALA A 54 11.95 7.91 14.60
CA ALA A 54 13.20 8.33 13.98
C ALA A 54 13.07 8.32 12.45
N VAL A 55 13.15 9.50 11.82
CA VAL A 55 12.83 9.73 10.40
C VAL A 55 14.07 10.15 9.60
N ARG A 56 14.23 9.56 8.42
CA ARG A 56 15.23 9.89 7.40
C ARG A 56 14.49 10.42 6.16
N VAL A 57 14.87 11.60 5.67
CA VAL A 57 14.24 12.23 4.51
C VAL A 57 15.21 12.28 3.34
N PHE A 58 14.76 11.82 2.18
CA PHE A 58 15.46 11.84 0.90
C PHE A 58 14.82 12.88 0.00
N VAL A 59 15.63 13.67 -0.71
CA VAL A 59 15.15 14.74 -1.60
C VAL A 59 15.84 14.69 -2.96
N PRO A 60 15.17 15.13 -4.04
CA PRO A 60 15.78 15.29 -5.34
C PRO A 60 16.77 16.47 -5.35
N GLU A 61 17.84 16.33 -6.11
CA GLU A 61 18.77 17.40 -6.43
C GLU A 61 18.70 17.71 -7.94
N ASP A 62 18.14 18.88 -8.28
CA ASP A 62 17.94 19.31 -9.67
C ASP A 62 19.05 20.21 -10.22
N GLY A 63 20.13 20.42 -9.44
CA GLY A 63 21.30 21.22 -9.82
C GLY A 63 21.05 22.72 -9.97
N SER A 64 19.80 23.20 -9.78
CA SER A 64 19.42 24.60 -10.03
C SER A 64 19.97 25.60 -9.01
N GLY A 65 20.34 25.12 -7.81
CA GLY A 65 20.67 25.95 -6.65
C GLY A 65 19.47 26.66 -6.01
N MET A 66 18.27 26.54 -6.59
CA MET A 66 17.06 27.21 -6.13
C MET A 66 16.23 26.30 -5.21
N PRO A 67 15.61 26.81 -4.12
CA PRO A 67 14.74 26.00 -3.27
C PRO A 67 13.50 25.52 -4.02
N ARG A 68 13.44 24.21 -4.30
CA ARG A 68 12.28 23.54 -4.91
C ARG A 68 11.58 22.63 -3.91
N ARG A 69 10.25 22.72 -3.88
CA ARG A 69 9.36 21.82 -3.14
C ARG A 69 8.92 20.66 -4.02
N TRP A 70 8.86 19.47 -3.43
CA TRP A 70 8.56 18.22 -4.10
C TRP A 70 7.42 17.49 -3.37
N PRO A 71 6.54 16.77 -4.09
CA PRO A 71 5.52 15.92 -3.48
C PRO A 71 6.14 14.93 -2.50
N LEU A 72 5.56 14.79 -1.31
CA LEU A 72 6.06 13.89 -0.28
C LEU A 72 5.47 12.48 -0.46
N VAL A 73 6.30 11.46 -0.32
CA VAL A 73 5.91 10.07 -0.09
C VAL A 73 6.40 9.65 1.29
N VAL A 74 5.49 9.31 2.22
CA VAL A 74 5.89 8.57 3.44
C VAL A 74 5.82 7.09 3.12
N LEU A 75 6.96 6.39 3.17
CA LEU A 75 7.06 4.96 2.83
C LEU A 75 7.20 4.10 4.10
N SER A 76 6.16 3.30 4.37
CA SER A 76 5.96 2.53 5.59
C SER A 76 6.44 1.08 5.43
N ALA A 77 7.26 0.60 6.36
CA ALA A 77 7.81 -0.75 6.35
C ALA A 77 6.77 -1.84 6.70
N GLY A 78 7.07 -3.08 6.31
CA GLY A 78 6.32 -4.27 6.72
C GLY A 78 6.50 -4.63 8.21
N PHE A 79 5.72 -5.62 8.69
CA PHE A 79 5.80 -6.06 10.08
C PHE A 79 7.17 -6.67 10.39
N LEU A 80 7.81 -6.22 11.48
CA LEU A 80 9.17 -6.62 11.91
C LEU A 80 10.30 -6.24 10.93
N LEU A 81 10.03 -5.34 9.98
CA LEU A 81 11.01 -4.83 9.00
C LEU A 81 11.38 -3.38 9.34
N ARG A 82 12.66 -3.02 9.12
CA ARG A 82 13.15 -1.64 9.27
C ARG A 82 13.12 -0.86 7.96
N SER A 83 13.18 0.46 8.04
CA SER A 83 13.07 1.34 6.88
C SER A 83 14.24 1.23 5.89
N GLU A 84 15.44 0.82 6.31
CA GLU A 84 16.59 0.68 5.39
C GLU A 84 16.43 -0.48 4.38
N LEU A 85 15.40 -1.31 4.53
CA LEU A 85 15.06 -2.34 3.53
C LEU A 85 14.33 -1.77 2.31
N TYR A 86 14.07 -0.46 2.29
CA TYR A 86 13.41 0.30 1.21
C TYR A 86 14.23 1.51 0.76
N ASP A 87 15.51 1.54 1.12
CA ASP A 87 16.45 2.64 0.86
C ASP A 87 16.60 2.93 -0.65
N SER A 88 16.48 1.91 -1.51
CA SER A 88 16.49 2.05 -2.97
C SER A 88 15.15 2.54 -3.54
N TYR A 89 14.03 2.42 -2.82
CA TYR A 89 12.79 3.11 -3.19
C TYR A 89 12.91 4.60 -2.90
N ALA A 90 13.43 4.96 -1.72
CA ALA A 90 13.61 6.36 -1.38
C ALA A 90 14.57 7.08 -2.35
N ARG A 91 15.67 6.43 -2.75
CA ARG A 91 16.60 6.98 -3.76
C ARG A 91 15.99 7.10 -5.15
N ASP A 92 15.32 6.06 -5.66
CA ASP A 92 14.81 6.08 -7.03
C ASP A 92 13.59 7.00 -7.18
N LEU A 93 12.73 7.10 -6.15
CA LEU A 93 11.64 8.08 -6.12
C LEU A 93 12.18 9.51 -5.98
N ALA A 94 13.24 9.74 -5.20
CA ALA A 94 13.93 11.03 -5.19
C ALA A 94 14.53 11.37 -6.57
N ALA A 95 15.17 10.42 -7.24
CA ALA A 95 15.63 10.62 -8.63
C ALA A 95 14.47 10.96 -9.59
N TRP A 96 13.26 10.44 -9.32
CA TRP A 96 12.02 10.76 -10.04
C TRP A 96 11.25 11.99 -9.53
N GLY A 97 11.84 12.80 -8.64
CA GLY A 97 11.30 14.11 -8.25
C GLY A 97 10.27 14.06 -7.12
N PHE A 98 10.45 13.18 -6.14
CA PHE A 98 9.66 13.10 -4.91
C PHE A 98 10.53 13.35 -3.67
N ALA A 99 10.01 14.04 -2.67
CA ALA A 99 10.58 13.94 -1.32
C ALA A 99 10.11 12.61 -0.71
N VAL A 100 10.97 11.87 -0.02
CA VAL A 100 10.60 10.57 0.57
C VAL A 100 11.00 10.51 2.04
N ALA A 101 10.04 10.22 2.92
CA ALA A 101 10.29 9.95 4.33
C ALA A 101 10.28 8.44 4.60
N LEU A 102 11.40 7.95 5.14
CA LEU A 102 11.56 6.62 5.72
C LEU A 102 11.61 6.77 7.25
N TYR A 103 10.98 5.87 8.00
CA TYR A 103 10.89 6.00 9.45
C TYR A 103 10.94 4.65 10.19
N ASP A 104 11.47 4.70 11.41
CA ASP A 104 11.57 3.57 12.33
C ASP A 104 11.13 3.97 13.74
N LEU A 105 10.58 3.02 14.49
CA LEU A 105 10.27 3.13 15.92
C LEU A 105 11.18 2.16 16.72
N PRO A 106 11.52 2.45 17.98
CA PRO A 106 12.44 1.62 18.78
C PRO A 106 11.86 0.26 19.18
N GLU A 107 10.53 0.11 19.17
CA GLU A 107 9.80 -1.11 19.49
C GLU A 107 8.59 -1.31 18.56
N ILE A 108 8.04 -2.52 18.57
CA ILE A 108 6.97 -2.95 17.67
C ILE A 108 5.62 -2.59 18.30
N THR A 109 4.98 -1.55 17.77
CA THR A 109 3.69 -1.05 18.26
C THR A 109 2.51 -1.47 17.37
N ASP A 110 1.30 -1.25 17.86
CA ASP A 110 0.03 -1.57 17.21
C ASP A 110 -0.30 -0.66 16.01
N ASP A 111 -1.38 -0.95 15.28
CA ASP A 111 -1.70 -0.21 14.05
C ASP A 111 -2.18 1.23 14.31
N VAL A 112 -2.84 1.49 15.44
CA VAL A 112 -3.33 2.83 15.80
C VAL A 112 -2.15 3.73 16.18
N THR A 113 -1.22 3.21 16.98
CA THR A 113 0.04 3.90 17.32
C THR A 113 0.88 4.20 16.07
N MET A 114 1.00 3.24 15.15
CA MET A 114 1.72 3.44 13.88
C MET A 114 1.04 4.45 12.94
N VAL A 115 -0.31 4.51 12.92
CA VAL A 115 -1.06 5.53 12.15
C VAL A 115 -0.91 6.92 12.76
N SER A 116 -0.86 7.03 14.09
CA SER A 116 -0.49 8.27 14.78
C SER A 116 0.91 8.74 14.37
N ALA A 117 1.90 7.82 14.35
CA ALA A 117 3.25 8.13 13.88
C ALA A 117 3.28 8.65 12.43
N ILE A 118 2.57 8.02 11.49
CA ILE A 118 2.46 8.53 10.10
C ILE A 118 1.88 9.95 10.08
N THR A 119 0.83 10.21 10.85
CA THR A 119 0.19 11.54 10.92
C THR A 119 1.17 12.59 11.47
N SER A 120 1.95 12.23 12.49
CA SER A 120 3.00 13.08 13.07
C SER A 120 4.20 13.29 12.12
N ILE A 121 4.53 12.32 11.26
CA ILE A 121 5.53 12.48 10.19
C ILE A 121 5.05 13.51 9.15
N LEU A 122 3.77 13.51 8.78
CA LEU A 122 3.20 14.52 7.88
C LEU A 122 3.21 15.93 8.51
N ASP A 123 2.92 16.03 9.81
CA ASP A 123 3.07 17.28 10.58
C ASP A 123 4.52 17.77 10.63
N MET A 124 5.47 16.87 10.92
CA MET A 124 6.91 17.20 10.96
C MET A 124 7.39 17.65 9.57
N ALA A 125 7.12 16.86 8.52
CA ALA A 125 7.61 17.14 7.18
C ALA A 125 7.05 18.44 6.58
N THR A 126 5.88 18.90 7.04
CA THR A 126 5.25 20.15 6.59
C THR A 126 5.54 21.37 7.49
N ARG A 127 6.17 21.20 8.66
CA ARG A 127 6.44 22.30 9.62
C ARG A 127 7.90 22.44 10.07
N ASP A 128 8.70 21.38 10.07
CA ASP A 128 10.10 21.44 10.48
C ASP A 128 10.90 22.29 9.46
N PRO A 129 11.66 23.31 9.90
CA PRO A 129 12.40 24.20 9.00
C PRO A 129 13.52 23.49 8.22
N ARG A 130 13.90 22.27 8.62
CA ARG A 130 14.88 21.42 7.90
C ARG A 130 14.26 20.64 6.74
N VAL A 131 12.94 20.46 6.73
CA VAL A 131 12.23 19.60 5.75
C VAL A 131 11.21 20.36 4.92
N SER A 132 10.42 21.24 5.52
CA SER A 132 9.37 22.02 4.86
C SER A 132 9.83 22.94 3.70
N PRO A 133 11.11 23.37 3.58
CA PRO A 133 11.59 24.02 2.35
C PRO A 133 11.61 23.08 1.13
N HIS A 134 11.71 21.76 1.34
CA HIS A 134 11.82 20.74 0.29
C HIS A 134 10.50 20.02 -0.01
N VAL A 135 9.46 20.17 0.82
CA VAL A 135 8.19 19.44 0.73
C VAL A 135 7.06 20.32 0.19
N ASP A 136 6.31 19.80 -0.78
CA ASP A 136 5.02 20.35 -1.20
C ASP A 136 3.90 19.83 -0.30
N SER A 137 3.44 20.68 0.63
CA SER A 137 2.33 20.36 1.54
C SER A 137 0.97 20.25 0.86
N GLY A 138 0.83 20.66 -0.41
CA GLY A 138 -0.39 20.42 -1.20
C GLY A 138 -0.52 18.96 -1.66
N CYS A 139 0.61 18.25 -1.80
CA CYS A 139 0.67 16.90 -2.35
C CYS A 139 1.43 15.92 -1.44
N LEU A 140 0.73 15.41 -0.43
CA LEU A 140 1.19 14.36 0.47
C LEU A 140 0.64 13.00 0.00
N LEU A 141 1.53 12.03 -0.24
CA LEU A 141 1.22 10.66 -0.66
C LEU A 141 1.70 9.67 0.41
N LEU A 142 1.00 8.55 0.55
CA LEU A 142 1.43 7.45 1.43
C LEU A 142 1.78 6.22 0.59
N ALA A 143 2.82 5.51 0.99
CA ALA A 143 3.19 4.23 0.41
C ALA A 143 3.58 3.24 1.52
N GLY A 144 3.49 1.95 1.23
CA GLY A 144 3.94 0.95 2.20
C GLY A 144 3.88 -0.48 1.71
N HIS A 145 4.76 -1.31 2.25
CA HIS A 145 4.83 -2.73 1.96
C HIS A 145 4.18 -3.56 3.07
N SER A 146 3.48 -4.64 2.72
CA SER A 146 2.90 -5.56 3.70
C SER A 146 1.99 -4.84 4.71
N ARG A 147 2.24 -4.96 6.02
CA ARG A 147 1.60 -4.16 7.08
C ARG A 147 1.70 -2.66 6.83
N GLY A 148 2.83 -2.15 6.31
CA GLY A 148 2.99 -0.74 5.94
C GLY A 148 1.95 -0.25 4.92
N GLY A 149 1.49 -1.12 4.02
CA GLY A 149 0.39 -0.82 3.10
C GLY A 149 -0.96 -0.69 3.81
N LYS A 150 -1.22 -1.54 4.82
CA LYS A 150 -2.39 -1.42 5.72
C LYS A 150 -2.36 -0.12 6.52
N LEU A 151 -1.22 0.21 7.10
CA LEU A 151 -1.00 1.46 7.83
C LEU A 151 -1.20 2.69 6.95
N SER A 152 -0.71 2.64 5.71
CA SER A 152 -0.94 3.70 4.70
C SER A 152 -2.43 3.90 4.40
N ALA A 153 -3.19 2.80 4.26
CA ALA A 153 -4.64 2.85 4.02
C ALA A 153 -5.43 3.39 5.22
N LEU A 154 -5.06 3.00 6.44
CA LEU A 154 -5.66 3.51 7.67
C LEU A 154 -5.37 5.02 7.86
N ALA A 155 -4.11 5.44 7.69
CA ALA A 155 -3.71 6.84 7.81
C ALA A 155 -4.32 7.72 6.71
N ALA A 156 -4.39 7.25 5.47
CA ALA A 156 -5.03 7.99 4.37
C ALA A 156 -6.53 8.23 4.61
N ALA A 157 -7.23 7.28 5.24
CA ALA A 157 -8.65 7.47 5.58
C ALA A 157 -8.85 8.54 6.67
N GLY A 158 -7.97 8.59 7.68
CA GLY A 158 -8.02 9.57 8.77
C GLY A 158 -7.53 10.98 8.40
N ASP A 159 -6.44 11.10 7.63
CA ASP A 159 -5.83 12.39 7.32
C ASP A 159 -6.34 12.97 5.98
N PRO A 160 -7.03 14.14 5.97
CA PRO A 160 -7.58 14.74 4.76
C PRO A 160 -6.53 15.34 3.81
N ARG A 161 -5.28 15.53 4.27
CA ARG A 161 -4.17 16.07 3.45
C ARG A 161 -3.63 15.05 2.45
N VAL A 162 -3.80 13.75 2.74
CA VAL A 162 -3.32 12.67 1.88
C VAL A 162 -4.08 12.69 0.55
N ARG A 163 -3.33 12.67 -0.56
CA ARG A 163 -3.80 12.81 -1.95
C ARG A 163 -3.78 11.51 -2.76
N GLY A 164 -3.20 10.44 -2.23
CA GLY A 164 -3.15 9.14 -2.91
C GLY A 164 -2.33 8.10 -2.15
N MET A 165 -2.44 6.84 -2.55
CA MET A 165 -1.75 5.71 -1.94
C MET A 165 -1.08 4.75 -2.93
N ALA A 166 0.09 4.23 -2.59
CA ALA A 166 0.76 3.15 -3.32
C ALA A 166 1.12 1.96 -2.42
N LEU A 167 0.42 0.84 -2.60
CA LEU A 167 0.44 -0.29 -1.68
C LEU A 167 1.21 -1.48 -2.29
N LEU A 168 2.33 -1.87 -1.68
CA LEU A 168 3.20 -2.95 -2.14
C LEU A 168 2.87 -4.25 -1.38
N ASP A 169 2.25 -5.19 -2.07
CA ASP A 169 1.71 -6.46 -1.57
C ASP A 169 1.05 -6.35 -0.17
N PRO A 170 0.07 -5.45 0.01
CA PRO A 170 -0.44 -5.07 1.33
C PRO A 170 -1.14 -6.23 2.06
N VAL A 171 -1.00 -6.21 3.38
CA VAL A 171 -1.46 -7.26 4.31
C VAL A 171 -2.42 -6.66 5.33
N ASP A 172 -3.68 -7.08 5.31
CA ASP A 172 -4.71 -6.62 6.24
C ASP A 172 -4.72 -7.42 7.57
N VAL A 173 -5.83 -8.11 7.87
CA VAL A 173 -5.97 -8.98 9.05
C VAL A 173 -5.30 -10.33 8.78
N THR A 174 -4.53 -10.82 9.75
CA THR A 174 -3.87 -12.14 9.68
C THR A 174 -4.05 -12.92 10.97
N GLY A 175 -3.54 -14.16 11.02
CA GLY A 175 -3.45 -14.91 12.29
C GLY A 175 -2.44 -14.34 13.30
N MET A 176 -1.48 -13.51 12.85
CA MET A 176 -0.52 -12.82 13.72
C MET A 176 -1.02 -11.43 14.16
N THR A 177 -1.81 -10.79 13.30
CA THR A 177 -2.46 -9.48 13.49
C THR A 177 -3.98 -9.64 13.37
N PRO A 178 -4.64 -10.33 14.33
CA PRO A 178 -6.08 -10.50 14.32
C PRO A 178 -6.80 -9.15 14.48
N MET A 179 -8.01 -9.06 13.92
CA MET A 179 -8.79 -7.81 13.95
C MET A 179 -9.18 -7.46 15.40
N GLY A 180 -8.93 -6.21 15.79
CA GLY A 180 -9.31 -5.69 17.11
C GLY A 180 -9.17 -4.16 17.16
N PRO A 181 -9.46 -3.51 18.30
CA PRO A 181 -9.45 -2.06 18.43
C PRO A 181 -8.11 -1.41 18.02
N ASN A 182 -6.99 -2.05 18.37
CA ASN A 182 -5.64 -1.57 18.07
C ASN A 182 -5.09 -2.14 16.74
N TYR A 183 -5.85 -3.00 16.06
CA TYR A 183 -5.51 -3.63 14.77
C TYR A 183 -6.72 -3.61 13.80
N PRO A 184 -7.32 -2.44 13.52
CA PRO A 184 -8.49 -2.33 12.64
C PRO A 184 -8.18 -2.83 11.22
N SER A 185 -9.19 -3.30 10.49
CA SER A 185 -9.04 -3.62 9.07
C SER A 185 -8.89 -2.35 8.23
N ALA A 186 -7.98 -2.38 7.25
CA ALA A 186 -7.82 -1.36 6.22
C ALA A 186 -8.86 -1.45 5.10
N LEU A 187 -9.61 -2.56 4.95
CA LEU A 187 -10.57 -2.70 3.86
C LEU A 187 -11.76 -1.72 3.97
N PRO A 188 -12.30 -1.40 5.16
CA PRO A 188 -13.17 -0.23 5.36
C PRO A 188 -12.46 1.10 5.07
N ALA A 189 -11.20 1.26 5.49
CA ALA A 189 -10.43 2.49 5.28
C ALA A 189 -10.20 2.81 3.80
N MET A 190 -9.92 1.80 2.97
CA MET A 190 -9.86 1.93 1.50
C MET A 190 -11.16 2.47 0.90
N ARG A 191 -12.32 2.04 1.41
CA ARG A 191 -13.63 2.55 0.96
C ARG A 191 -13.85 4.01 1.36
N VAL A 192 -13.37 4.42 2.54
CA VAL A 192 -13.47 5.80 3.04
C VAL A 192 -12.51 6.74 2.29
N ALA A 193 -11.25 6.35 2.10
CA ALA A 193 -10.24 7.14 1.42
C ALA A 193 -10.52 7.29 -0.09
N CYS A 194 -10.82 6.17 -0.76
CA CYS A 194 -11.02 6.15 -2.21
C CYS A 194 -12.50 6.35 -2.62
N GLY A 195 -13.43 6.46 -1.68
CA GLY A 195 -14.84 6.73 -1.93
C GLY A 195 -15.17 8.22 -2.07
N PRO A 196 -16.39 8.57 -2.53
CA PRO A 196 -16.87 9.95 -2.49
C PRO A 196 -16.90 10.51 -1.04
N PRO A 197 -16.58 11.79 -0.83
CA PRO A 197 -16.19 12.79 -1.83
C PRO A 197 -14.71 12.70 -2.24
N ARG A 198 -13.83 12.08 -1.43
CA ARG A 198 -12.36 12.17 -1.57
C ARG A 198 -11.82 11.56 -2.85
N ARG A 199 -12.37 10.42 -3.28
CA ARG A 199 -12.00 9.66 -4.50
C ARG A 199 -10.48 9.48 -4.66
N LEU A 200 -9.73 9.28 -3.57
CA LEU A 200 -8.26 9.19 -3.66
C LEU A 200 -7.83 8.09 -4.65
N PRO A 201 -6.89 8.38 -5.57
CA PRO A 201 -6.32 7.38 -6.45
C PRO A 201 -5.46 6.39 -5.64
N ALA A 202 -5.46 5.13 -6.07
CA ALA A 202 -4.67 4.06 -5.46
C ALA A 202 -3.92 3.22 -6.50
N LEU A 203 -2.65 2.92 -6.20
CA LEU A 203 -1.90 1.83 -6.79
C LEU A 203 -1.86 0.66 -5.80
N VAL A 204 -2.04 -0.55 -6.31
CA VAL A 204 -1.79 -1.81 -5.60
C VAL A 204 -0.84 -2.65 -6.46
N VAL A 205 0.32 -3.04 -5.92
CA VAL A 205 1.28 -3.94 -6.60
C VAL A 205 1.35 -5.25 -5.82
N GLY A 206 0.65 -6.29 -6.26
CA GLY A 206 0.62 -7.60 -5.60
C GLY A 206 1.72 -8.55 -6.08
N ALA A 207 2.15 -9.45 -5.19
CA ALA A 207 2.96 -10.62 -5.54
C ALA A 207 2.06 -11.86 -5.65
N ALA A 208 2.06 -12.54 -6.80
CA ALA A 208 1.16 -13.69 -7.01
C ALA A 208 1.50 -14.91 -6.14
N LEU A 209 2.75 -15.04 -5.69
CA LEU A 209 3.26 -16.17 -4.91
C LEU A 209 3.36 -15.84 -3.41
N ASN A 210 2.45 -15.00 -2.90
CA ASN A 210 2.43 -14.57 -1.49
C ASN A 210 1.59 -15.45 -0.55
N GLY A 211 0.87 -16.45 -1.08
CA GLY A 211 -0.13 -17.24 -0.35
C GLY A 211 0.40 -18.13 0.79
N ASP A 212 1.73 -18.30 0.89
CA ASP A 212 2.37 -18.93 2.06
C ASP A 212 2.37 -18.01 3.30
N VAL A 213 2.35 -16.69 3.09
CA VAL A 213 2.45 -15.66 4.12
C VAL A 213 1.10 -14.98 4.38
N ILE A 214 0.33 -14.70 3.33
CA ILE A 214 -0.87 -13.86 3.40
C ILE A 214 -2.12 -14.70 3.06
N PRO A 215 -3.13 -14.75 3.96
CA PRO A 215 -4.41 -15.38 3.63
C PRO A 215 -5.12 -14.62 2.51
N ALA A 216 -5.83 -15.33 1.63
CA ALA A 216 -6.56 -14.74 0.49
C ALA A 216 -7.65 -13.72 0.89
N ASP A 217 -8.06 -13.71 2.16
CA ASP A 217 -9.03 -12.75 2.72
C ASP A 217 -8.37 -11.49 3.30
N GLY A 218 -7.03 -11.42 3.35
CA GLY A 218 -6.26 -10.26 3.82
C GLY A 218 -5.22 -9.73 2.82
N ASN A 219 -5.17 -10.23 1.58
CA ASN A 219 -4.13 -9.87 0.60
C ASN A 219 -4.52 -8.71 -0.35
N TYR A 220 -3.56 -8.30 -1.18
CA TYR A 220 -3.69 -7.23 -2.17
C TYR A 220 -4.95 -7.28 -3.05
N LYS A 221 -5.48 -8.45 -3.39
CA LYS A 221 -6.71 -8.57 -4.21
C LYS A 221 -7.93 -8.02 -3.45
N ARG A 222 -7.93 -8.12 -2.11
CA ARG A 222 -8.94 -7.54 -1.24
C ARG A 222 -8.80 -6.02 -1.13
N PHE A 223 -7.58 -5.48 -1.02
CA PHE A 223 -7.34 -4.04 -1.09
C PHE A 223 -7.83 -3.46 -2.42
N ALA A 224 -7.41 -4.03 -3.55
CA ALA A 224 -7.85 -3.59 -4.88
C ALA A 224 -9.37 -3.70 -5.06
N SER A 225 -10.01 -4.76 -4.53
CA SER A 225 -11.47 -4.90 -4.51
C SER A 225 -12.16 -3.83 -3.64
N ALA A 226 -11.56 -3.44 -2.52
CA ALA A 226 -12.08 -2.45 -1.58
C ALA A 226 -11.94 -0.99 -2.06
N THR A 227 -11.22 -0.71 -3.14
CA THR A 227 -11.11 0.63 -3.76
C THR A 227 -12.32 0.94 -4.67
N PRO A 228 -13.23 1.88 -4.33
CA PRO A 228 -14.29 2.34 -5.25
C PRO A 228 -13.86 3.49 -6.19
N GLY A 229 -12.72 4.13 -5.93
CA GLY A 229 -12.15 5.20 -6.75
C GLY A 229 -11.16 4.72 -7.83
N PRO A 230 -10.43 5.65 -8.47
CA PRO A 230 -9.40 5.32 -9.47
C PRO A 230 -8.37 4.36 -8.89
N CYS A 231 -8.28 3.16 -9.47
CA CYS A 231 -7.44 2.09 -8.97
C CYS A 231 -6.66 1.44 -10.11
N TRP A 232 -5.33 1.40 -9.99
CA TRP A 232 -4.47 0.54 -10.79
C TRP A 232 -3.99 -0.63 -9.92
N LEU A 233 -4.30 -1.85 -10.35
CA LEU A 233 -3.74 -3.08 -9.79
C LEU A 233 -2.67 -3.60 -10.76
N VAL A 234 -1.47 -3.85 -10.26
CA VAL A 234 -0.42 -4.62 -10.94
C VAL A 234 -0.20 -5.90 -10.13
N GLU A 235 -0.14 -7.05 -10.79
CA GLU A 235 0.09 -8.36 -10.19
C GLU A 235 1.35 -8.98 -10.80
N LEU A 236 2.44 -9.03 -10.03
CA LEU A 236 3.71 -9.64 -10.42
C LEU A 236 3.60 -11.15 -10.27
N ARG A 237 3.44 -11.85 -11.40
CA ARG A 237 3.10 -13.28 -11.49
C ARG A 237 4.24 -14.19 -11.02
N GLY A 238 5.48 -13.74 -11.21
CA GLY A 238 6.67 -14.46 -10.75
C GLY A 238 7.27 -13.94 -9.44
N ALA A 239 6.56 -13.12 -8.66
CA ALA A 239 7.05 -12.55 -7.40
C ALA A 239 6.40 -13.18 -6.15
N GLY A 240 7.18 -13.30 -5.07
CA GLY A 240 6.77 -13.63 -3.70
C GLY A 240 6.91 -12.44 -2.74
N HIS A 241 6.33 -12.56 -1.54
CA HIS A 241 6.02 -11.42 -0.66
C HIS A 241 7.23 -10.53 -0.28
N LEU A 242 8.42 -11.10 -0.09
CA LEU A 242 9.60 -10.37 0.39
C LEU A 242 10.51 -9.82 -0.72
N GLN A 243 10.20 -10.07 -2.00
CA GLN A 243 11.06 -9.63 -3.11
C GLN A 243 10.95 -8.13 -3.43
N PHE A 244 10.08 -7.41 -2.71
CA PHE A 244 10.04 -5.95 -2.71
C PHE A 244 11.17 -5.31 -1.88
N LEU A 245 11.87 -6.08 -1.03
CA LEU A 245 12.91 -5.56 -0.14
C LEU A 245 14.26 -5.43 -0.85
N ASP A 246 15.10 -4.50 -0.41
CA ASP A 246 16.46 -4.29 -0.95
C ASP A 246 17.40 -5.47 -0.68
N MET A 247 17.16 -6.22 0.40
CA MET A 247 17.86 -7.46 0.74
C MET A 247 16.93 -8.47 1.40
N GLN A 248 17.22 -9.76 1.20
CA GLN A 248 16.49 -10.86 1.80
C GLN A 248 16.79 -10.97 3.30
N VAL A 249 15.75 -10.93 4.12
CA VAL A 249 15.81 -10.99 5.59
C VAL A 249 15.70 -12.44 6.06
N GLY A 250 16.85 -13.11 6.19
CA GLY A 250 16.99 -14.58 6.27
C GLY A 250 15.94 -15.36 7.08
N LEU A 251 15.56 -14.91 8.28
CA LEU A 251 14.55 -15.60 9.11
C LEU A 251 13.14 -15.53 8.51
N PHE A 252 12.75 -14.41 7.89
CA PHE A 252 11.47 -14.26 7.21
C PHE A 252 11.50 -14.85 5.79
N SER A 253 12.66 -14.86 5.13
CA SER A 253 12.86 -15.55 3.85
C SER A 253 12.77 -17.09 3.96
N MET A 254 12.73 -17.66 5.17
CA MET A 254 12.32 -19.06 5.40
C MET A 254 10.79 -19.24 5.51
N LEU A 255 10.04 -18.16 5.76
CA LEU A 255 8.57 -18.16 5.90
C LEU A 255 7.85 -17.71 4.61
N SER A 256 8.52 -16.92 3.77
CA SER A 256 8.06 -16.58 2.41
C SER A 256 8.88 -17.33 1.38
N LYS A 257 8.24 -18.10 0.49
CA LYS A 257 8.91 -18.50 -0.76
C LYS A 257 9.21 -17.25 -1.59
N SER A 258 10.39 -17.19 -2.20
CA SER A 258 10.68 -16.26 -3.29
C SER A 258 10.14 -16.85 -4.59
N GLY A 259 9.67 -15.99 -5.49
CA GLY A 259 9.27 -16.37 -6.83
C GLY A 259 10.44 -16.41 -7.82
N PRO A 260 10.20 -16.89 -9.06
CA PRO A 260 11.25 -17.00 -10.09
C PRO A 260 11.68 -15.67 -10.73
N THR A 261 10.98 -14.56 -10.47
CA THR A 261 11.42 -13.22 -10.95
C THR A 261 12.52 -12.68 -10.03
N PRO A 262 13.66 -12.19 -10.55
CA PRO A 262 14.71 -11.56 -9.74
C PRO A 262 14.21 -10.36 -8.93
N ASP A 263 14.69 -10.24 -7.68
CA ASP A 263 14.28 -9.19 -6.73
C ASP A 263 14.52 -7.77 -7.28
N ASP A 264 15.58 -7.54 -8.06
CA ASP A 264 15.84 -6.22 -8.64
C ASP A 264 14.80 -5.84 -9.70
N LEU A 265 14.29 -6.80 -10.47
CA LEU A 265 13.22 -6.59 -11.45
C LEU A 265 11.86 -6.42 -10.77
N VAL A 266 11.60 -7.16 -9.68
CA VAL A 266 10.43 -6.94 -8.80
C VAL A 266 10.44 -5.51 -8.26
N ARG A 267 11.56 -5.05 -7.68
CA ARG A 267 11.72 -3.67 -7.21
C ARG A 267 11.59 -2.65 -8.34
N ARG A 268 12.25 -2.86 -9.48
CA ARG A 268 12.25 -1.91 -10.63
C ARG A 268 10.84 -1.69 -11.18
N VAL A 269 10.09 -2.77 -11.42
CA VAL A 269 8.69 -2.65 -11.90
C VAL A 269 7.78 -2.04 -10.84
N SER A 270 7.96 -2.39 -9.56
CA SER A 270 7.17 -1.80 -8.46
C SER A 270 7.37 -0.29 -8.34
N LYS A 271 8.62 0.18 -8.48
CA LYS A 271 8.97 1.61 -8.48
C LYS A 271 8.45 2.33 -9.72
N ALA A 272 8.62 1.74 -10.90
CA ALA A 272 8.11 2.30 -12.16
C ALA A 272 6.59 2.48 -12.11
N ALA A 273 5.86 1.49 -11.57
CA ALA A 273 4.43 1.59 -11.33
C ALA A 273 4.09 2.72 -10.34
N LEU A 274 4.86 2.88 -9.24
CA LEU A 274 4.64 3.97 -8.28
C LEU A 274 4.88 5.35 -8.92
N VAL A 275 5.97 5.53 -9.65
CA VAL A 275 6.27 6.78 -10.36
C VAL A 275 5.20 7.09 -11.40
N ALA A 276 4.80 6.12 -12.22
CA ALA A 276 3.75 6.32 -13.23
C ALA A 276 2.40 6.64 -12.58
N TRP A 277 1.93 5.84 -11.62
CA TRP A 277 0.70 6.13 -10.87
C TRP A 277 0.71 7.54 -10.27
N ALA A 278 1.84 7.96 -9.68
CA ALA A 278 1.95 9.28 -9.12
C ALA A 278 1.92 10.36 -10.22
N ARG A 279 2.73 10.21 -11.28
CA ARG A 279 2.88 11.20 -12.36
C ARG A 279 1.62 11.38 -13.22
N GLU A 280 0.95 10.29 -13.57
CA GLU A 280 -0.20 10.29 -14.49
C GLU A 280 -1.55 10.53 -13.80
N LEU A 281 -1.62 10.40 -12.47
CA LEU A 281 -2.89 10.39 -11.73
C LEU A 281 -2.83 11.11 -10.39
N ALA A 282 -1.91 10.75 -9.48
CA ALA A 282 -1.94 11.32 -8.12
C ALA A 282 -1.51 12.79 -8.07
N LEU A 283 -0.45 13.19 -8.79
CA LEU A 283 0.06 14.56 -8.79
C LEU A 283 -0.87 15.55 -9.52
N PRO A 284 -1.46 15.22 -10.69
CA PRO A 284 -2.46 16.10 -11.32
C PRO A 284 -3.69 16.32 -10.43
N LEU A 285 -4.28 15.23 -9.89
CA LEU A 285 -5.44 15.32 -9.01
C LEU A 285 -5.14 16.08 -7.70
N ALA A 286 -3.95 15.92 -7.12
CA ALA A 286 -3.51 16.66 -5.93
C ALA A 286 -3.50 18.18 -6.12
N ARG A 287 -3.25 18.64 -7.35
CA ARG A 287 -3.18 20.07 -7.73
C ARG A 287 -4.50 20.63 -8.25
N GLY A 288 -5.51 19.78 -8.46
CA GLY A 288 -6.77 20.17 -9.12
C GLY A 288 -6.65 20.33 -10.64
N GLU A 289 -5.61 19.76 -11.26
CA GLU A 289 -5.51 19.66 -12.73
C GLU A 289 -6.66 18.77 -13.25
N GLN A 290 -7.23 19.10 -14.42
CA GLN A 290 -8.21 18.23 -15.07
C GLN A 290 -7.50 16.99 -15.63
N VAL A 291 -8.00 15.80 -15.28
CA VAL A 291 -7.42 14.52 -15.71
C VAL A 291 -8.38 13.82 -16.65
N ASP A 292 -7.98 13.68 -17.91
CA ASP A 292 -8.61 12.75 -18.83
C ASP A 292 -8.34 11.31 -18.32
N GLY A 293 -9.40 10.65 -17.86
CA GLY A 293 -9.32 9.29 -17.33
C GLY A 293 -8.86 8.27 -18.36
N GLN A 294 -9.18 8.45 -19.65
CA GLN A 294 -8.72 7.57 -20.72
C GLN A 294 -7.24 7.82 -21.00
N GLN A 295 -6.80 9.08 -21.12
CA GLN A 295 -5.39 9.41 -21.34
C GLN A 295 -4.51 8.89 -20.19
N ALA A 296 -4.97 9.01 -18.94
CA ALA A 296 -4.30 8.45 -17.78
C ALA A 296 -4.24 6.91 -17.86
N MET A 297 -5.36 6.24 -18.17
CA MET A 297 -5.38 4.79 -18.38
C MET A 297 -4.39 4.35 -19.47
N ASP A 298 -4.35 5.02 -20.62
CA ASP A 298 -3.46 4.69 -21.74
C ASP A 298 -1.98 4.81 -21.36
N ARG A 299 -1.60 5.83 -20.58
CA ARG A 299 -0.22 6.02 -20.10
C ARG A 299 0.17 4.98 -19.03
N LEU A 300 -0.76 4.60 -18.15
CA LEU A 300 -0.52 3.50 -17.20
C LEU A 300 -0.43 2.14 -17.91
N GLN A 301 -1.24 1.89 -18.94
CA GLN A 301 -1.15 0.69 -19.80
C GLN A 301 0.20 0.62 -20.53
N GLN A 302 0.70 1.74 -21.08
CA GLN A 302 2.01 1.80 -21.72
C GLN A 302 3.16 1.52 -20.74
N THR A 303 3.06 1.98 -19.49
CA THR A 303 4.01 1.61 -18.43
C THR A 303 3.97 0.10 -18.17
N ALA A 304 2.76 -0.48 -18.04
CA ALA A 304 2.59 -1.91 -17.79
C ALA A 304 3.16 -2.78 -18.93
N ALA A 305 2.87 -2.43 -20.19
CA ALA A 305 3.35 -3.14 -21.37
C ALA A 305 4.86 -2.96 -21.66
N ALA A 306 5.50 -1.95 -21.05
CA ALA A 306 6.95 -1.84 -20.99
C ALA A 306 7.53 -2.75 -19.88
N ALA A 307 6.90 -2.74 -18.69
CA ALA A 307 7.32 -3.51 -17.53
C ALA A 307 7.18 -5.04 -17.71
N GLU A 308 6.16 -5.49 -18.45
CA GLU A 308 5.89 -6.91 -18.76
C GLU A 308 7.05 -7.56 -19.54
N ARG A 309 7.86 -6.76 -20.23
CA ARG A 309 9.08 -7.20 -20.94
C ARG A 309 10.24 -7.55 -20.01
N LEU A 310 10.17 -7.11 -18.73
CA LEU A 310 11.18 -7.36 -17.71
C LEU A 310 10.71 -8.41 -16.68
N ALA A 311 9.45 -8.36 -16.27
CA ALA A 311 8.88 -9.25 -15.27
C ALA A 311 7.48 -9.76 -15.69
N PRO A 312 7.20 -11.07 -15.61
CA PRO A 312 5.87 -11.61 -15.87
C PRO A 312 4.83 -10.96 -14.95
N LEU A 313 3.88 -10.23 -15.52
CA LEU A 313 2.86 -9.50 -14.79
C LEU A 313 1.47 -9.63 -15.42
N SER A 314 0.47 -9.12 -14.74
CA SER A 314 -0.80 -8.68 -15.35
C SER A 314 -1.33 -7.48 -14.57
N TYR A 315 -2.25 -6.72 -15.14
CA TYR A 315 -2.78 -5.52 -14.49
C TYR A 315 -4.28 -5.35 -14.74
N SER A 316 -4.91 -4.48 -13.96
CA SER A 316 -6.26 -3.99 -14.22
C SER A 316 -6.43 -2.53 -13.76
N LEU A 317 -7.31 -1.80 -14.45
CA LEU A 317 -7.63 -0.40 -14.21
C LEU A 317 -9.15 -0.29 -13.99
N LYS A 318 -9.60 0.56 -13.06
CA LYS A 318 -11.02 0.83 -12.82
C LYS A 318 -11.24 2.19 -12.14
N GLY A 319 -12.42 2.78 -12.27
CA GLY A 319 -12.82 3.97 -11.51
C GLY A 319 -12.26 5.29 -12.06
N PHE A 320 -11.70 5.27 -13.27
CA PHE A 320 -11.18 6.43 -14.01
C PHE A 320 -12.27 7.15 -14.81
N GLU A 321 -13.37 6.47 -15.11
CA GLU A 321 -14.48 6.93 -15.93
C GLU A 321 -15.11 8.24 -15.39
N PRO A 322 -15.24 8.46 -14.06
CA PRO A 322 -15.76 9.73 -13.51
C PRO A 322 -14.81 10.93 -13.62
N LEU A 323 -13.55 10.76 -14.04
CA LEU A 323 -12.56 11.85 -14.07
C LEU A 323 -12.80 12.81 -15.23
N GLY A 324 -13.14 12.29 -16.43
CA GLY A 324 -13.42 13.11 -17.62
C GLY A 324 -14.81 13.76 -17.65
N ALA A 325 -15.72 13.38 -16.75
CA ALA A 325 -17.13 13.75 -16.82
C ALA A 325 -17.46 15.17 -16.27
N ALA A 326 -16.51 15.86 -15.65
CA ALA A 326 -16.76 17.14 -14.96
C ALA A 326 -16.89 18.37 -15.89
N GLY A 327 -16.52 18.25 -17.17
CA GLY A 327 -16.33 19.40 -18.06
C GLY A 327 -17.54 19.86 -18.92
N SER A 328 -18.68 19.17 -18.88
CA SER A 328 -19.76 19.36 -19.88
C SER A 328 -20.97 20.19 -19.42
N VAL A 329 -20.98 20.72 -18.19
CA VAL A 329 -22.04 21.64 -17.72
C VAL A 329 -21.78 23.05 -18.26
N SER A 330 -21.95 23.21 -19.57
CA SER A 330 -22.00 24.53 -20.21
C SER A 330 -23.25 25.27 -19.74
N GLY A 331 -23.08 26.47 -19.17
CA GLY A 331 -24.17 27.26 -18.62
C GLY A 331 -25.01 27.94 -19.71
N SER A 332 -26.31 27.64 -19.74
CA SER A 332 -27.28 28.34 -20.59
C SER A 332 -28.19 29.25 -19.76
N SER A 333 -28.10 30.55 -20.06
CA SER A 333 -29.06 31.63 -19.72
C SER A 333 -29.53 31.78 -18.27
N ALA A 334 -29.20 32.92 -17.65
CA ALA A 334 -29.94 33.43 -16.52
C ALA A 334 -31.39 33.77 -16.93
N GLY A 335 -32.37 33.45 -16.09
CA GLY A 335 -33.77 33.85 -16.23
C GLY A 335 -34.23 34.65 -15.01
N SER A 336 -34.04 35.98 -15.05
CA SER A 336 -34.48 36.87 -13.97
C SER A 336 -35.99 37.07 -13.99
N SER A 337 -36.69 36.49 -13.01
CA SER A 337 -38.15 36.61 -12.86
C SER A 337 -38.56 37.98 -12.30
N SER A 338 -38.68 38.99 -13.17
CA SER A 338 -39.38 40.25 -12.87
C SER A 338 -40.84 40.16 -13.31
N CYS A 339 -41.77 40.40 -12.39
CA CYS A 339 -43.20 40.40 -12.69
C CYS A 339 -43.71 41.78 -13.15
N CYS A 340 -44.45 41.79 -14.26
CA CYS A 340 -45.43 42.81 -14.60
C CYS A 340 -46.50 42.20 -15.51
N ASP A 341 -47.67 42.82 -15.54
CA ASP A 341 -48.92 42.27 -16.07
C ASP A 341 -49.33 42.89 -17.40
N THR A 342 -50.28 42.26 -18.11
CA THR A 342 -51.02 42.79 -19.30
C THR A 342 -50.18 43.12 -20.57
N ASP A 343 -50.70 43.10 -21.80
CA ASP A 343 -52.10 43.07 -22.25
C ASP A 343 -52.31 42.41 -23.66
N VAL A 344 -53.59 42.16 -24.01
CA VAL A 344 -54.23 41.92 -25.34
C VAL A 344 -53.36 41.64 -26.60
N GLY A 345 -53.68 40.56 -27.35
CA GLY A 345 -53.21 40.36 -28.74
C GLY A 345 -53.77 39.13 -29.50
N SER A 346 -54.81 39.31 -30.32
CA SER A 346 -55.62 38.22 -30.92
C SER A 346 -55.03 37.47 -32.14
N SER A 347 -55.43 36.19 -32.24
CA SER A 347 -55.83 35.43 -33.46
C SER A 347 -54.79 34.78 -34.41
N ASN A 348 -55.13 33.53 -34.79
CA ASN A 348 -54.87 32.82 -36.07
C ASN A 348 -53.42 32.54 -36.53
N SER A 349 -53.13 31.45 -37.27
CA SER A 349 -53.98 30.33 -37.75
C SER A 349 -53.18 29.05 -38.05
N SER A 350 -53.91 27.93 -38.04
CA SER A 350 -53.55 26.55 -38.44
C SER A 350 -52.72 26.37 -39.72
N SER A 351 -51.87 25.32 -39.77
CA SER A 351 -52.11 24.07 -40.54
C SER A 351 -50.83 23.34 -41.03
N SER A 352 -50.99 22.09 -41.49
CA SER A 352 -49.97 21.16 -42.05
C SER A 352 -48.91 20.61 -41.08
N GLY A 353 -48.32 19.43 -41.28
CA GLY A 353 -48.54 18.41 -42.34
C GLY A 353 -47.87 17.06 -42.04
N PHE A 354 -48.27 15.99 -42.74
CA PHE A 354 -47.81 14.60 -42.51
C PHE A 354 -46.48 14.25 -43.22
N GLY A 355 -45.76 13.26 -42.67
CA GLY A 355 -44.61 12.57 -43.28
C GLY A 355 -43.69 11.98 -42.18
N SER A 356 -43.73 10.71 -41.78
CA SER A 356 -43.65 9.42 -42.52
C SER A 356 -42.29 9.22 -43.21
N GLY A 357 -41.36 8.49 -42.58
CA GLY A 357 -40.04 8.18 -43.12
C GLY A 357 -39.30 7.08 -42.33
N ALA A 358 -39.22 5.89 -42.93
CA ALA A 358 -38.73 4.61 -42.40
C ALA A 358 -37.49 4.59 -41.47
N PHE A 359 -37.47 3.61 -40.55
CA PHE A 359 -36.31 3.22 -39.73
C PHE A 359 -35.49 2.12 -40.42
N GLY A 360 -34.16 2.26 -40.49
CA GLY A 360 -33.26 1.26 -41.07
C GLY A 360 -32.52 0.44 -40.01
N SER A 361 -32.79 -0.86 -39.91
CA SER A 361 -32.13 -1.78 -38.98
C SER A 361 -31.02 -2.61 -39.65
N GLY A 362 -29.78 -2.47 -39.17
CA GLY A 362 -28.65 -3.32 -39.56
C GLY A 362 -28.32 -4.36 -38.47
N GLY A 363 -28.34 -5.65 -38.82
CA GLY A 363 -27.98 -6.74 -37.90
C GLY A 363 -26.55 -7.23 -38.10
N PHE A 364 -25.93 -7.73 -37.03
CA PHE A 364 -24.62 -8.40 -37.08
C PHE A 364 -24.79 -9.92 -37.19
N GLY A 365 -24.07 -10.53 -38.13
CA GLY A 365 -24.11 -11.98 -38.39
C GLY A 365 -23.17 -12.78 -37.48
N ALA A 366 -23.53 -14.03 -37.22
CA ALA A 366 -22.68 -14.99 -36.51
C ALA A 366 -21.75 -15.75 -37.47
N GLY A 367 -20.57 -16.14 -36.98
CA GLY A 367 -19.62 -17.03 -37.64
C GLY A 367 -18.73 -17.71 -36.61
N GLY A 368 -18.30 -18.95 -36.86
CA GLY A 368 -17.53 -19.74 -35.89
C GLY A 368 -16.84 -20.96 -36.51
N PHE A 369 -16.39 -21.86 -35.62
CA PHE A 369 -15.51 -23.01 -35.86
C PHE A 369 -14.01 -22.71 -36.04
N GLY A 370 -13.18 -23.61 -35.49
CA GLY A 370 -11.72 -23.48 -35.41
C GLY A 370 -11.13 -24.28 -34.25
N ALA A 371 -11.34 -25.60 -34.21
CA ALA A 371 -10.93 -26.46 -33.10
C ALA A 371 -9.86 -27.49 -33.52
N PHE A 372 -8.74 -27.49 -32.81
CA PHE A 372 -7.70 -28.52 -32.78
C PHE A 372 -7.20 -28.63 -31.33
N GLY A 373 -6.74 -29.76 -30.80
CA GLY A 373 -6.64 -31.10 -31.41
C GLY A 373 -5.56 -31.90 -30.67
N SER A 374 -5.95 -32.75 -29.72
CA SER A 374 -4.99 -33.47 -28.86
C SER A 374 -4.28 -34.61 -29.57
N GLY A 375 -2.97 -34.76 -29.34
CA GLY A 375 -2.16 -35.90 -29.74
C GLY A 375 -1.17 -36.28 -28.62
N ALA A 376 -0.79 -37.56 -28.52
CA ALA A 376 -0.06 -38.09 -27.38
C ALA A 376 1.04 -39.10 -27.78
N GLY A 377 1.98 -39.34 -26.86
CA GLY A 377 2.95 -40.44 -26.94
C GLY A 377 4.40 -39.99 -27.14
N GLY A 378 5.32 -40.53 -26.34
CA GLY A 378 6.76 -40.22 -26.43
C GLY A 378 7.51 -40.34 -25.10
N SER A 379 7.70 -41.57 -24.62
CA SER A 379 8.69 -41.87 -23.57
C SER A 379 9.99 -42.35 -24.22
N TRP A 380 11.12 -42.18 -23.51
CA TRP A 380 12.33 -43.04 -23.45
C TRP A 380 13.57 -42.17 -23.17
N GLY A 381 14.54 -42.70 -22.42
CA GLY A 381 15.85 -42.06 -22.19
C GLY A 381 16.20 -41.84 -20.72
N SER A 382 17.13 -42.65 -20.20
CA SER A 382 17.90 -42.36 -18.97
C SER A 382 19.32 -41.91 -19.39
N TRP A 383 20.32 -42.14 -18.53
CA TRP A 383 21.73 -41.68 -18.67
C TRP A 383 21.88 -40.15 -18.50
N GLY A 384 22.90 -39.63 -17.82
CA GLY A 384 23.94 -40.29 -17.03
C GLY A 384 25.19 -39.43 -16.87
N ALA A 385 25.71 -39.32 -15.65
CA ALA A 385 26.94 -38.62 -15.26
C ALA A 385 26.99 -37.08 -15.41
N GLY A 386 27.90 -36.49 -14.63
CA GLY A 386 28.54 -35.18 -14.85
C GLY A 386 29.99 -35.34 -14.38
N PRO A 387 30.64 -34.31 -13.82
CA PRO A 387 30.73 -32.92 -14.27
C PRO A 387 32.12 -32.65 -14.90
N ALA A 388 32.29 -31.54 -15.61
CA ALA A 388 33.60 -31.12 -16.13
C ALA A 388 33.80 -29.60 -16.02
N SER A 389 35.05 -29.19 -15.77
CA SER A 389 35.46 -27.80 -15.59
C SER A 389 36.42 -27.34 -16.70
N SER A 390 36.32 -26.07 -17.09
CA SER A 390 37.36 -25.34 -17.81
C SER A 390 37.21 -23.86 -17.46
N SER A 391 38.17 -23.15 -16.85
CA SER A 391 39.57 -22.90 -17.25
C SER A 391 39.67 -22.03 -18.49
N GLY A 392 39.89 -20.72 -18.30
CA GLY A 392 39.99 -19.73 -19.37
C GLY A 392 41.43 -19.29 -19.70
N ALA A 393 41.57 -18.64 -20.84
CA ALA A 393 42.78 -18.00 -21.40
C ALA A 393 42.30 -16.96 -22.46
N SER A 394 42.96 -15.85 -22.82
CA SER A 394 44.31 -15.31 -22.53
C SER A 394 44.31 -13.77 -22.52
N SER A 395 45.38 -13.15 -22.01
CA SER A 395 45.69 -11.70 -22.12
C SER A 395 46.26 -11.31 -23.51
N PRO A 396 46.47 -10.00 -23.83
CA PRO A 396 47.54 -9.12 -23.28
C PRO A 396 46.99 -7.75 -22.79
N GLY A 397 47.72 -6.76 -22.23
CA GLY A 397 49.15 -6.40 -22.22
C GLY A 397 49.50 -5.37 -23.33
N ALA A 398 50.30 -4.31 -23.19
CA ALA A 398 51.07 -3.68 -22.08
C ALA A 398 51.68 -2.33 -22.59
N SER A 399 52.26 -1.35 -21.87
CA SER A 399 52.16 -0.82 -20.48
C SER A 399 53.12 0.40 -20.28
N SER A 400 52.68 1.59 -19.82
CA SER A 400 53.57 2.73 -19.46
C SER A 400 52.87 3.84 -18.65
N SER A 401 53.54 4.76 -17.93
CA SER A 401 54.62 4.67 -16.91
C SER A 401 55.02 6.10 -16.47
N GLY A 402 55.11 6.39 -15.16
CA GLY A 402 55.66 7.67 -14.68
C GLY A 402 55.25 7.98 -13.23
N ALA A 403 56.20 8.44 -12.40
CA ALA A 403 55.98 8.72 -10.98
C ALA A 403 56.94 9.81 -10.45
N SER A 404 56.52 10.54 -9.41
CA SER A 404 57.43 11.32 -8.55
C SER A 404 56.78 11.69 -7.20
N SER A 405 57.65 12.00 -6.24
CA SER A 405 57.38 12.36 -4.83
C SER A 405 56.76 13.78 -4.70
N SER A 406 56.27 14.26 -3.54
CA SER A 406 56.98 14.36 -2.26
C SER A 406 56.05 14.76 -1.08
N ALA A 407 56.55 14.60 0.16
CA ALA A 407 55.93 15.12 1.38
C ALA A 407 56.84 16.20 2.04
N PRO A 408 56.34 16.95 3.02
CA PRO A 408 57.18 17.39 4.14
C PRO A 408 56.56 17.17 5.54
N THR A 409 57.41 17.14 6.55
CA THR A 409 57.10 17.19 8.00
C THR A 409 57.28 18.63 8.52
N SER A 410 57.10 19.02 9.79
CA SER A 410 56.93 18.34 11.10
C SER A 410 56.03 19.24 12.00
N SER A 411 55.76 19.05 13.31
CA SER A 411 56.36 18.28 14.43
C SER A 411 55.21 17.94 15.46
N SER A 412 55.34 17.60 16.76
CA SER A 412 56.46 17.68 17.73
C SER A 412 56.36 16.64 18.89
N SER A 413 56.67 17.09 20.11
CA SER A 413 56.99 16.43 21.40
C SER A 413 55.82 16.35 22.41
N SER A 414 55.76 15.45 23.40
CA SER A 414 56.52 14.21 23.69
C SER A 414 56.04 13.52 25.00
N SER A 415 55.90 12.19 25.02
CA SER A 415 56.01 11.26 26.20
C SER A 415 55.09 11.48 27.45
N THR A 416 54.70 10.49 28.26
CA THR A 416 55.34 9.23 28.70
C THR A 416 54.33 8.10 29.03
N GLY A 417 54.77 6.83 28.95
CA GLY A 417 54.21 5.68 29.70
C GLY A 417 52.83 5.09 29.28
N GLY A 418 52.59 3.76 29.33
CA GLY A 418 53.56 2.68 29.58
C GLY A 418 53.07 1.37 30.19
N ALA A 419 51.97 0.74 29.75
CA ALA A 419 51.68 -0.67 30.09
C ALA A 419 50.69 -1.35 29.12
N ARG A 420 50.95 -2.63 28.78
CA ARG A 420 49.95 -3.54 28.19
C ARG A 420 49.31 -4.39 29.30
N LYS A 421 48.01 -4.69 29.18
CA LYS A 421 47.45 -5.98 29.61
C LYS A 421 46.14 -6.28 28.89
N THR A 422 46.04 -7.47 28.33
CA THR A 422 44.81 -8.08 27.82
C THR A 422 44.03 -8.69 28.99
N TRP A 423 42.70 -8.68 28.94
CA TRP A 423 41.90 -9.63 29.71
C TRP A 423 40.67 -10.10 28.95
N SER A 424 40.10 -11.21 29.42
CA SER A 424 39.12 -12.03 28.70
C SER A 424 37.98 -12.46 29.60
N SER A 425 36.90 -12.91 28.97
CA SER A 425 35.95 -13.92 29.45
C SER A 425 35.21 -13.71 30.78
N SER A 426 33.88 -13.65 30.66
CA SER A 426 32.91 -14.35 31.54
C SER A 426 32.83 -13.98 33.02
N TRP A 427 31.66 -13.47 33.42
CA TRP A 427 31.10 -13.82 34.73
C TRP A 427 29.59 -14.07 34.63
N SER A 428 29.12 -15.11 35.32
CA SER A 428 27.72 -15.45 35.48
C SER A 428 27.42 -15.76 36.95
N GLY A 429 26.26 -15.30 37.44
CA GLY A 429 25.64 -15.80 38.66
C GLY A 429 25.70 -14.94 39.93
N GLY A 430 24.59 -14.23 40.20
CA GLY A 430 23.97 -14.18 41.54
C GLY A 430 24.42 -13.13 42.55
N PHE A 431 23.54 -12.16 42.84
CA PHE A 431 22.84 -11.94 44.13
C PHE A 431 21.82 -10.80 43.91
N LYS A 432 20.50 -11.07 44.05
CA LYS A 432 19.68 -10.94 45.27
C LYS A 432 19.26 -9.48 45.57
N ALA A 433 17.96 -9.19 45.40
CA ALA A 433 17.37 -7.86 45.56
C ALA A 433 17.06 -7.49 47.03
N PRO A 434 16.96 -6.19 47.35
CA PRO A 434 16.37 -5.68 48.60
C PRO A 434 14.87 -5.36 48.43
N GLU A 435 14.09 -5.64 49.47
CA GLU A 435 12.71 -5.13 49.68
C GLU A 435 12.75 -3.68 50.23
N PRO A 436 11.64 -2.90 50.15
CA PRO A 436 11.68 -1.45 50.34
C PRO A 436 11.57 -1.00 51.82
N SER A 437 12.20 0.13 52.13
CA SER A 437 12.01 0.86 53.39
C SER A 437 10.85 1.87 53.26
N SER A 438 9.90 1.83 54.20
CA SER A 438 8.92 2.90 54.38
C SER A 438 9.56 4.14 55.00
N ASP A 439 9.14 5.32 54.53
CA ASP A 439 8.70 6.47 55.35
C ASP A 439 8.97 7.80 54.63
N TRP A 440 7.92 8.41 54.08
CA TRP A 440 7.68 9.85 54.27
C TRP A 440 6.21 10.21 54.07
N SER A 441 5.50 10.43 55.17
CA SER A 441 4.15 10.99 55.19
C SER A 441 4.18 12.47 55.55
N ASN A 442 3.17 13.21 55.06
CA ASN A 442 2.79 14.61 55.36
C ASN A 442 3.17 15.68 54.32
N TYR A 443 2.28 15.85 53.34
CA TYR A 443 1.80 17.17 52.90
C TYR A 443 0.33 17.04 52.45
N THR A 444 -0.61 17.63 53.21
CA THR A 444 -2.06 17.50 52.97
C THR A 444 -2.79 18.81 53.24
N SER A 445 -3.23 19.50 52.18
CA SER A 445 -3.96 20.77 52.26
C SER A 445 -4.94 20.96 51.09
N GLY A 446 -6.15 20.39 51.18
CA GLY A 446 -7.29 20.68 50.28
C GLY A 446 -7.20 20.14 48.83
N SER A 447 -8.30 19.92 48.12
CA SER A 447 -9.72 20.02 48.51
C SER A 447 -10.65 19.23 47.58
N SER A 448 -11.85 18.88 48.08
CA SER A 448 -13.05 18.45 47.33
C SER A 448 -12.90 17.32 46.29
N SER A 449 -13.26 16.10 46.68
CA SER A 449 -13.65 15.03 45.76
C SER A 449 -15.05 15.26 45.19
N ALA A 450 -15.24 15.01 43.89
CA ALA A 450 -16.54 14.93 43.24
C ALA A 450 -16.63 13.61 42.46
N SER A 451 -17.30 12.62 43.04
CA SER A 451 -17.49 11.31 42.41
C SER A 451 -18.45 11.41 41.22
N ALA A 452 -18.03 10.97 40.04
CA ALA A 452 -18.93 10.84 38.90
C ALA A 452 -20.01 9.77 39.19
N PRO A 453 -21.28 9.98 38.79
CA PRO A 453 -22.32 8.97 38.92
C PRO A 453 -22.06 7.77 37.98
N PRO A 454 -22.49 6.56 38.36
CA PRO A 454 -22.38 5.39 37.48
C PRO A 454 -23.23 5.55 36.22
N PRO A 455 -22.84 4.92 35.09
CA PRO A 455 -23.62 4.97 33.85
C PRO A 455 -24.99 4.28 34.01
N PRO A 456 -26.02 4.71 33.26
CA PRO A 456 -27.34 4.09 33.31
C PRO A 456 -27.31 2.66 32.76
N PRO A 457 -28.21 1.77 33.23
CA PRO A 457 -28.34 0.42 32.70
C PRO A 457 -28.81 0.43 31.23
N PRO A 458 -28.45 -0.60 30.43
CA PRO A 458 -28.90 -0.71 29.04
C PRO A 458 -30.43 -0.90 28.96
N PRO A 459 -31.08 -0.45 27.87
CA PRO A 459 -32.50 -0.64 27.67
C PRO A 459 -32.87 -2.13 27.50
N PRO A 460 -34.08 -2.56 27.89
CA PRO A 460 -34.53 -3.93 27.70
C PRO A 460 -34.68 -4.28 26.21
N PRO A 461 -34.51 -5.55 25.81
CA PRO A 461 -34.71 -5.98 24.43
C PRO A 461 -36.18 -5.84 24.00
N PRO A 462 -36.46 -5.59 22.70
CA PRO A 462 -37.82 -5.49 22.20
C PRO A 462 -38.59 -6.81 22.33
N PRO A 463 -39.92 -6.77 22.51
CA PRO A 463 -40.74 -7.98 22.62
C PRO A 463 -40.74 -8.78 21.30
N PRO A 464 -40.82 -10.12 21.35
CA PRO A 464 -40.89 -10.95 20.15
C PRO A 464 -42.22 -10.73 19.40
N PRO A 465 -42.23 -10.85 18.05
CA PRO A 465 -43.44 -10.72 17.25
C PRO A 465 -44.45 -11.85 17.56
N PRO A 466 -45.76 -11.60 17.40
CA PRO A 466 -46.80 -12.58 17.71
C PRO A 466 -46.73 -13.82 16.79
N ARG A 467 -46.99 -14.99 17.37
CA ARG A 467 -47.00 -16.27 16.64
C ARG A 467 -48.30 -16.47 15.86
N SER A 468 -48.23 -16.41 14.54
CA SER A 468 -49.31 -16.89 13.65
C SER A 468 -49.31 -18.42 13.58
N GLY A 469 -50.51 -19.03 13.60
CA GLY A 469 -50.72 -20.46 13.42
C GLY A 469 -50.56 -20.94 11.96
N PRO A 470 -50.58 -22.26 11.72
CA PRO A 470 -50.04 -22.85 10.49
C PRO A 470 -51.09 -23.23 9.43
N SER A 471 -50.66 -23.24 8.17
CA SER A 471 -51.28 -24.04 7.10
C SER A 471 -50.28 -24.37 5.98
N THR A 472 -50.17 -25.66 5.66
CA THR A 472 -49.92 -26.26 4.32
C THR A 472 -49.05 -25.51 3.29
N SER A 473 -48.05 -26.06 2.59
CA SER A 473 -47.29 -27.33 2.57
C SER A 473 -46.80 -27.52 1.13
N SER A 474 -45.48 -27.57 0.89
CA SER A 474 -44.93 -27.98 -0.41
C SER A 474 -43.59 -28.69 -0.20
N THR A 475 -43.65 -30.00 0.01
CA THR A 475 -42.46 -30.85 0.20
C THR A 475 -41.80 -31.19 -1.14
N SER A 476 -40.52 -30.88 -1.29
CA SER A 476 -39.66 -31.42 -2.34
C SER A 476 -38.51 -32.22 -1.71
N SER A 477 -38.58 -33.53 -1.88
CA SER A 477 -37.71 -34.58 -1.34
C SER A 477 -36.20 -34.27 -1.33
N GLY A 478 -35.54 -34.54 -0.20
CA GLY A 478 -34.09 -34.66 -0.07
C GLY A 478 -33.75 -35.84 0.83
N SER A 479 -33.03 -36.84 0.30
CA SER A 479 -32.83 -38.13 0.98
C SER A 479 -31.89 -38.05 2.18
N GLY A 480 -32.30 -38.63 3.31
CA GLY A 480 -31.46 -38.71 4.50
C GLY A 480 -30.34 -39.75 4.35
N SER A 481 -29.09 -39.30 4.39
CA SER A 481 -27.92 -40.15 4.65
C SER A 481 -27.64 -40.20 6.16
N GLY A 482 -27.74 -41.39 6.76
CA GLY A 482 -27.58 -41.60 8.20
C GLY A 482 -26.11 -41.52 8.64
N PHE A 483 -25.60 -40.31 8.86
CA PHE A 483 -24.29 -40.11 9.49
C PHE A 483 -24.37 -40.37 11.01
N ALA A 484 -23.35 -41.03 11.57
CA ALA A 484 -23.27 -41.30 13.00
C ALA A 484 -23.21 -39.99 13.84
N PRO A 485 -23.87 -39.92 15.01
CA PRO A 485 -23.91 -38.72 15.84
C PRO A 485 -22.52 -38.29 16.31
N VAL A 486 -22.25 -36.98 16.33
CA VAL A 486 -20.95 -36.43 16.79
C VAL A 486 -20.92 -36.45 18.32
N THR A 487 -20.26 -37.46 18.87
CA THR A 487 -20.09 -37.67 20.32
C THR A 487 -18.99 -36.80 20.95
N SER A 488 -18.21 -36.07 20.15
CA SER A 488 -17.13 -35.18 20.62
C SER A 488 -17.63 -34.08 21.55
N SER A 489 -16.87 -33.77 22.60
CA SER A 489 -17.18 -32.63 23.47
C SER A 489 -16.94 -31.30 22.75
N TYR A 490 -17.56 -30.22 23.24
CA TYR A 490 -17.27 -28.86 22.77
C TYR A 490 -15.78 -28.51 22.91
N GLU A 491 -15.13 -28.97 23.98
CA GLU A 491 -13.71 -28.74 24.22
C GLU A 491 -12.82 -29.45 23.19
N ASP A 492 -13.19 -30.67 22.78
CA ASP A 492 -12.45 -31.42 21.76
C ASP A 492 -12.66 -30.86 20.36
N LEU A 493 -13.88 -30.42 20.03
CA LEU A 493 -14.15 -29.66 18.81
C LEU A 493 -13.34 -28.35 18.79
N MET A 494 -13.16 -27.69 19.92
CA MET A 494 -12.30 -26.50 20.05
C MET A 494 -10.80 -26.81 19.95
N LYS A 495 -10.35 -28.07 20.04
CA LYS A 495 -8.97 -28.48 19.71
C LYS A 495 -8.76 -28.65 18.20
N MET A 496 -9.83 -28.76 17.40
CA MET A 496 -9.75 -28.89 15.94
C MET A 496 -9.46 -27.55 15.22
N ARG A 497 -9.03 -27.64 13.96
CA ARG A 497 -8.91 -26.49 13.04
C ARG A 497 -10.27 -26.11 12.46
N ALA A 498 -10.55 -24.81 12.32
CA ALA A 498 -11.84 -24.31 11.81
C ALA A 498 -12.26 -24.89 10.45
N LYS A 499 -11.31 -25.19 9.55
CA LYS A 499 -11.58 -25.87 8.26
C LYS A 499 -12.18 -27.27 8.45
N ALA A 500 -11.77 -28.01 9.46
CA ALA A 500 -12.33 -29.34 9.77
C ALA A 500 -13.73 -29.24 10.38
N LEU A 501 -13.99 -28.22 11.21
CA LEU A 501 -15.33 -27.94 11.74
C LEU A 501 -16.30 -27.51 10.61
N LYS A 502 -15.87 -26.65 9.67
CA LYS A 502 -16.66 -26.32 8.47
C LYS A 502 -16.90 -27.56 7.58
N ALA A 503 -15.90 -28.44 7.43
CA ALA A 503 -16.07 -29.69 6.69
C ALA A 503 -17.13 -30.61 7.31
N LEU A 504 -17.11 -30.80 8.64
CA LEU A 504 -18.14 -31.56 9.37
C LEU A 504 -19.54 -30.95 9.19
N LEU A 505 -19.69 -29.63 9.29
CA LEU A 505 -20.99 -28.97 9.10
C LEU A 505 -21.53 -29.15 7.68
N VAL A 506 -20.68 -28.99 6.66
CA VAL A 506 -21.03 -29.21 5.25
C VAL A 506 -21.35 -30.68 4.97
N GLU A 507 -20.60 -31.63 5.54
CA GLU A 507 -20.87 -33.08 5.45
C GLU A 507 -22.26 -33.45 6.02
N ARG A 508 -22.69 -32.78 7.11
CA ARG A 508 -24.03 -32.95 7.69
C ARG A 508 -25.12 -32.08 7.06
N GLY A 509 -24.81 -31.30 6.01
CA GLY A 509 -25.77 -30.39 5.38
C GLY A 509 -26.25 -29.24 6.29
N VAL A 510 -25.50 -28.92 7.34
CA VAL A 510 -25.83 -27.85 8.30
C VAL A 510 -25.18 -26.54 7.83
N ASP A 511 -26.00 -25.50 7.62
CA ASP A 511 -25.45 -24.20 7.24
C ASP A 511 -24.60 -23.58 8.37
N CYS A 512 -23.50 -22.96 7.94
CA CYS A 512 -22.53 -22.25 8.75
C CYS A 512 -22.05 -20.95 8.07
N SER A 513 -22.84 -20.42 7.13
CA SER A 513 -22.63 -19.12 6.46
C SER A 513 -22.58 -17.95 7.45
N ASP A 514 -23.30 -18.08 8.57
CA ASP A 514 -23.38 -17.15 9.71
C ASP A 514 -22.31 -17.40 10.79
N CYS A 515 -21.53 -18.47 10.68
CA CYS A 515 -20.53 -18.84 11.69
C CYS A 515 -19.16 -18.24 11.34
N PHE A 516 -18.91 -17.07 11.93
CA PHE A 516 -17.69 -16.29 11.74
C PHE A 516 -16.55 -16.75 12.66
N GLU A 517 -16.83 -17.15 13.91
CA GLU A 517 -15.80 -17.65 14.82
C GLU A 517 -15.70 -19.18 14.88
N LYS A 518 -14.54 -19.67 15.35
CA LYS A 518 -14.33 -21.10 15.63
C LYS A 518 -15.26 -21.63 16.73
N ALA A 519 -15.59 -20.79 17.72
CA ALA A 519 -16.53 -21.11 18.79
C ALA A 519 -17.96 -21.34 18.25
N ASP A 520 -18.39 -20.58 17.25
CA ASP A 520 -19.71 -20.72 16.64
C ASP A 520 -19.83 -22.02 15.85
N LEU A 521 -18.78 -22.38 15.10
CA LEU A 521 -18.69 -23.66 14.41
C LEU A 521 -18.75 -24.84 15.39
N ALA A 522 -18.00 -24.77 16.50
CA ALA A 522 -18.01 -25.81 17.52
C ALA A 522 -19.39 -25.90 18.23
N ARG A 523 -20.03 -24.76 18.54
CA ARG A 523 -21.42 -24.72 19.07
C ARG A 523 -22.42 -25.33 18.09
N ARG A 524 -22.39 -24.90 16.83
CA ARG A 524 -23.28 -25.37 15.75
C ARG A 524 -23.19 -26.89 15.55
N ILE A 525 -22.00 -27.49 15.68
CA ILE A 525 -21.83 -28.96 15.64
C ILE A 525 -22.49 -29.63 16.86
N VAL A 526 -22.26 -29.10 18.07
CA VAL A 526 -22.88 -29.64 19.30
C VAL A 526 -24.40 -29.51 19.30
N GLU A 527 -24.94 -28.46 18.65
CA GLU A 527 -26.38 -28.19 18.55
C GLU A 527 -27.09 -28.95 17.42
N ARG A 528 -26.40 -29.26 16.31
CA ARG A 528 -27.03 -29.74 15.06
C ARG A 528 -26.49 -31.05 14.48
N CYS A 529 -25.39 -31.58 15.01
CA CYS A 529 -24.74 -32.80 14.51
C CYS A 529 -24.67 -33.94 15.54
N ARG A 530 -25.37 -33.80 16.66
CA ARG A 530 -25.57 -34.84 17.70
C ARG A 530 -26.65 -35.85 17.31
#